data_AF-A0A1U7IAB3-F1
#
_entry.id   AF-A0A1U7IAB3-F1
#
_cell.length_a   1.000
_cell.length_b   1.000
_cell.length_c   1.000
_cell.angle_alpha   90.00
_cell.angle_beta   90.00
_cell.angle_gamma   90.00
#
_symmetry.space_group_name_H-M   'P 1'
#
loop_
_entity.id
_entity.type
_entity.pdbx_description
1 polymer ?
#
loop_
_entity_poly.entity_id
_entity_poly.type
_entity_poly.pdbx_seq_one_letter_code
_entity_poly.pdbx_strand_id
1 'polypeptide(L)'
;MKAFFSSPIPKFHKWMTLCTLGVTLLGLPLIAVAQDAVMPSSRGDSESSDSSHKTHKKIYVNHTKWMVEYAENGRNGDYHPVPWLFMPDGTVSAGNLWHGVWKRKSDNKISVFIRMNGSSTRDEFEVKFISPSKFTAFKNGQAYRYAVRK
;
A
#
# COMPACT_ATOMS: atom_id res chain seq x y z
N MET A 1 35.29 -37.80 6.24
CA MET A 1 35.49 -37.38 4.84
C MET A 1 34.69 -36.11 4.61
N LYS A 2 35.32 -35.03 4.13
CA LYS A 2 34.71 -33.72 3.90
C LYS A 2 33.98 -33.73 2.55
N ALA A 3 32.68 -33.45 2.54
CA ALA A 3 31.93 -33.22 1.31
C ALA A 3 31.84 -31.71 1.05
N PHE A 4 32.36 -31.30 -0.10
CA PHE A 4 32.32 -29.92 -0.58
C PHE A 4 30.98 -29.66 -1.28
N PHE A 5 30.27 -28.61 -0.86
CA PHE A 5 29.12 -28.08 -1.56
C PHE A 5 29.59 -27.28 -2.78
N SER A 6 29.12 -27.66 -3.97
CA SER A 6 29.25 -26.89 -5.20
C SER A 6 27.87 -26.35 -5.58
N SER A 7 27.70 -25.03 -5.49
CA SER A 7 26.48 -24.33 -5.90
C SER A 7 26.75 -23.64 -7.25
N PRO A 8 25.88 -23.79 -8.27
CA PRO A 8 26.03 -23.07 -9.52
C PRO A 8 25.58 -21.61 -9.41
N ILE A 9 26.38 -20.73 -10.01
CA ILE A 9 26.21 -19.28 -10.08
C ILE A 9 25.07 -18.94 -11.07
N PRO A 10 24.04 -18.16 -10.69
CA PRO A 10 23.08 -17.65 -11.67
C PRO A 10 23.67 -16.46 -12.44
N LYS A 11 23.74 -16.60 -13.76
CA LYS A 11 24.11 -15.54 -14.71
C LYS A 11 22.94 -14.57 -14.88
N PHE A 12 23.12 -13.31 -14.46
CA PHE A 12 22.17 -12.23 -14.71
C PHE A 12 22.26 -11.77 -16.16
N HIS A 13 21.22 -12.04 -16.95
CA HIS A 13 21.06 -11.47 -18.28
C HIS A 13 20.62 -10.01 -18.19
N LYS A 14 21.48 -9.13 -18.72
CA LYS A 14 21.21 -7.73 -19.04
C LYS A 14 20.03 -7.60 -19.98
N TRP A 15 19.05 -6.77 -19.63
CA TRP A 15 18.14 -6.14 -20.59
C TRP A 15 18.17 -4.63 -20.35
N MET A 16 18.86 -3.92 -21.24
CA MET A 16 18.73 -2.48 -21.43
C MET A 16 17.49 -2.27 -22.31
N THR A 17 16.50 -1.53 -21.82
CA THR A 17 15.43 -1.00 -22.66
C THR A 17 15.57 0.51 -22.75
N LEU A 18 16.01 0.94 -23.92
CA LEU A 18 16.11 2.31 -24.41
C LEU A 18 14.70 2.73 -24.89
N CYS A 19 14.13 3.82 -24.39
CA CYS A 19 12.97 4.48 -25.00
C CYS A 19 13.17 6.00 -25.03
N THR A 20 13.71 6.46 -26.16
CA THR A 20 13.31 7.64 -26.95
C THR A 20 12.55 8.78 -26.25
N LEU A 21 13.24 9.92 -26.13
CA LEU A 21 12.63 11.24 -26.02
C LEU A 21 12.02 11.63 -27.37
N GLY A 22 10.73 11.97 -27.38
CA GLY A 22 9.99 12.35 -28.59
C GLY A 22 8.93 13.41 -28.33
N VAL A 23 9.29 14.65 -28.68
CA VAL A 23 8.50 15.69 -29.37
C VAL A 23 7.29 16.35 -28.66
N THR A 24 7.49 17.65 -28.46
CA THR A 24 6.58 18.81 -28.29
C THR A 24 5.30 18.82 -29.11
N LEU A 25 4.23 19.45 -28.58
CA LEU A 25 3.43 20.52 -29.25
C LEU A 25 2.25 21.03 -28.38
N LEU A 26 2.11 22.37 -28.36
CA LEU A 26 0.90 23.20 -28.21
C LEU A 26 0.15 23.14 -26.85
N GLY A 27 0.00 24.20 -26.06
CA GLY A 27 -0.21 25.60 -26.43
C GLY A 27 -1.69 25.89 -26.64
N LEU A 28 -2.47 26.00 -25.55
CA LEU A 28 -3.77 26.66 -25.54
C LEU A 28 -4.01 27.42 -24.22
N PRO A 29 -4.46 28.68 -24.25
CA PRO A 29 -4.81 29.45 -23.07
C PRO A 29 -6.21 29.07 -22.56
N LEU A 30 -6.34 28.82 -21.26
CA LEU A 30 -7.64 28.71 -20.59
C LEU A 30 -8.15 30.11 -20.26
N ILE A 31 -9.28 30.45 -20.89
CA ILE A 31 -10.03 31.68 -20.73
C ILE A 31 -10.65 31.72 -19.33
N ALA A 32 -10.48 32.85 -18.65
CA ALA A 32 -11.15 33.19 -17.41
C ALA A 32 -12.64 33.46 -17.67
N VAL A 33 -13.51 32.90 -16.83
CA VAL A 33 -14.86 33.40 -16.61
C VAL A 33 -15.05 33.62 -15.12
N ALA A 34 -15.12 34.89 -14.74
CA ALA A 34 -15.67 35.36 -13.49
C ALA A 34 -17.19 35.49 -13.64
N GLN A 35 -17.95 35.02 -12.65
CA GLN A 35 -19.31 35.50 -12.42
C GLN A 35 -19.48 35.78 -10.94
N ASP A 36 -19.72 37.06 -10.67
CA ASP A 36 -20.08 37.61 -9.38
C ASP A 36 -21.47 37.13 -8.92
N ALA A 37 -21.54 36.94 -7.60
CA ALA A 37 -22.62 37.27 -6.68
C ALA A 37 -24.08 37.02 -7.08
N VAL A 38 -24.79 36.18 -6.30
CA VAL A 38 -26.07 36.54 -5.65
C VAL A 38 -26.21 35.74 -4.34
N MET A 39 -26.33 36.44 -3.21
CA MET A 39 -26.90 35.92 -1.96
C MET A 39 -28.42 36.13 -1.98
N PRO A 40 -29.21 35.16 -1.49
CA PRO A 40 -30.30 35.51 -0.60
C PRO A 40 -30.34 34.69 0.69
N SER A 41 -30.63 35.43 1.76
CA SER A 41 -30.99 35.02 3.11
C SER A 41 -32.37 34.37 3.19
N SER A 42 -32.52 33.30 3.99
CA SER A 42 -33.66 32.88 4.86
C SER A 42 -33.56 31.35 5.09
N ARG A 43 -33.35 30.80 6.30
CA ARG A 43 -34.13 30.75 7.55
C ARG A 43 -35.34 29.80 7.47
N GLY A 44 -35.29 28.71 8.25
CA GLY A 44 -36.29 27.63 8.39
C GLY A 44 -35.96 26.43 7.49
N ASP A 45 -35.96 25.17 7.90
CA ASP A 45 -36.50 24.52 9.09
C ASP A 45 -35.76 23.21 9.36
N SER A 46 -35.84 22.79 10.62
CA SER A 46 -35.41 21.49 11.11
C SER A 46 -36.22 20.36 10.47
N GLU A 47 -35.58 19.53 9.65
CA GLU A 47 -36.05 18.16 9.41
C GLU A 47 -34.92 17.17 9.72
N SER A 48 -35.07 16.57 10.88
CA SER A 48 -34.52 15.28 11.26
C SER A 48 -34.91 14.24 10.21
N SER A 49 -34.00 13.29 9.99
CA SER A 49 -34.18 12.02 9.28
C SER A 49 -33.76 12.03 7.81
N ASP A 50 -32.46 11.86 7.56
CA ASP A 50 -32.11 10.63 6.87
C ASP A 50 -30.73 10.11 7.31
N SER A 51 -30.76 8.85 7.71
CA SER A 51 -29.62 8.00 7.98
C SER A 51 -28.89 7.79 6.65
N SER A 52 -28.09 8.79 6.26
CA SER A 52 -27.05 8.58 5.27
C SER A 52 -26.10 7.56 5.89
N HIS A 53 -26.35 6.29 5.56
CA HIS A 53 -25.36 5.24 5.52
C HIS A 53 -24.23 5.72 4.60
N LYS A 54 -23.39 6.66 5.08
CA LYS A 54 -21.98 6.70 4.76
C LYS A 54 -21.47 5.36 5.22
N THR A 55 -21.62 4.34 4.38
CA THR A 55 -20.98 3.04 4.53
C THR A 55 -19.52 3.38 4.77
N HIS A 56 -19.10 3.32 6.03
CA HIS A 56 -17.75 3.68 6.44
C HIS A 56 -16.84 2.80 5.59
N LYS A 57 -16.20 3.44 4.61
CA LYS A 57 -15.51 2.81 3.48
C LYS A 57 -14.41 1.91 4.07
N LYS A 58 -14.71 0.60 4.21
CA LYS A 58 -14.07 -0.28 5.20
C LYS A 58 -12.62 -0.61 4.83
N ILE A 59 -11.67 -0.05 5.57
CA ILE A 59 -10.26 -0.45 5.49
C ILE A 59 -10.00 -1.49 6.60
N TYR A 60 -9.37 -2.61 6.25
CA TYR A 60 -9.16 -3.74 7.16
C TYR A 60 -7.92 -3.62 8.05
N VAL A 61 -7.41 -2.41 8.31
CA VAL A 61 -6.08 -2.20 8.93
C VAL A 61 -6.11 -1.70 10.36
N ASN A 62 -7.23 -1.17 10.85
CA ASN A 62 -7.26 -0.51 12.16
C ASN A 62 -7.11 -1.53 13.31
N HIS A 63 -6.02 -1.39 14.08
CA HIS A 63 -5.64 -2.29 15.18
C HIS A 63 -5.55 -3.75 14.75
N THR A 64 -4.78 -4.01 13.69
CA THR A 64 -4.69 -5.35 13.11
C THR A 64 -3.28 -5.90 13.14
N LYS A 65 -3.18 -7.18 13.50
CA LYS A 65 -1.94 -7.94 13.56
C LYS A 65 -1.98 -9.04 12.51
N TRP A 66 -0.91 -9.15 11.73
CA TRP A 66 -0.85 -10.01 10.56
C TRP A 66 0.37 -10.90 10.60
N MET A 67 0.14 -12.21 10.54
CA MET A 67 1.20 -13.19 10.31
C MET A 67 1.52 -13.15 8.82
N VAL A 68 2.80 -13.07 8.48
CA VAL A 68 3.26 -12.91 7.08
C VAL A 68 4.21 -14.02 6.68
N GLU A 69 4.17 -14.47 5.44
CA GLU A 69 5.08 -15.47 4.87
C GLU A 69 5.71 -14.93 3.56
N TYR A 70 6.84 -15.51 3.13
CA TYR A 70 7.49 -15.18 1.87
C TYR A 70 6.66 -15.67 0.69
N ALA A 71 6.38 -14.81 -0.30
CA ALA A 71 5.61 -15.23 -1.48
C ALA A 71 6.38 -16.20 -2.40
N GLU A 72 7.71 -16.14 -2.41
CA GLU A 72 8.58 -17.03 -3.20
C GLU A 72 8.44 -18.52 -2.85
N ASN A 73 8.02 -18.84 -1.62
CA ASN A 73 7.80 -20.22 -1.17
C ASN A 73 6.37 -20.70 -1.43
N GLY A 74 5.54 -19.88 -2.10
CA GLY A 74 4.10 -20.09 -2.18
C GLY A 74 3.43 -19.90 -0.81
N ARG A 75 2.18 -20.37 -0.69
CA ARG A 75 1.45 -20.39 0.58
C ARG A 75 1.74 -21.71 1.28
N ASN A 76 2.54 -21.69 2.33
CA ASN A 76 2.98 -22.90 3.03
C ASN A 76 2.75 -22.84 4.55
N GLY A 77 2.31 -21.71 5.09
CA GLY A 77 2.07 -21.53 6.53
C GLY A 77 3.34 -21.25 7.34
N ASP A 78 4.48 -21.06 6.68
CA ASP A 78 5.76 -20.72 7.30
C ASP A 78 5.83 -19.22 7.61
N TYR A 79 5.03 -18.81 8.59
CA TYR A 79 4.91 -17.41 8.97
C TYR A 79 6.12 -16.92 9.76
N HIS A 80 6.53 -15.69 9.46
CA HIS A 80 7.55 -14.97 10.22
C HIS A 80 7.17 -14.87 11.70
N PRO A 81 8.14 -15.01 12.61
CA PRO A 81 7.90 -14.91 14.04
C PRO A 81 7.45 -13.51 14.45
N VAL A 82 7.84 -12.48 13.70
CA VAL A 82 7.48 -11.09 13.95
C VAL A 82 6.35 -10.66 13.00
N PRO A 83 5.12 -10.49 13.50
CA PRO A 83 3.98 -10.09 12.69
C PRO A 83 4.00 -8.60 12.37
N TRP A 84 3.23 -8.23 11.36
CA TRP A 84 3.01 -6.83 11.01
C TRP A 84 1.84 -6.26 11.79
N LEU A 85 2.03 -5.10 12.39
CA LEU A 85 1.02 -4.37 13.14
C LEU A 85 0.63 -3.11 12.37
N PHE A 86 -0.66 -2.95 12.09
CA PHE A 86 -1.22 -1.74 11.49
C PHE A 86 -2.09 -1.01 12.52
N MET A 87 -1.86 0.29 12.65
CA MET A 87 -2.53 1.17 13.60
C MET A 87 -3.44 2.17 12.88
N PRO A 88 -4.52 2.64 13.52
CA PRO A 88 -5.49 3.57 12.92
C PRO A 88 -4.91 4.96 12.61
N ASP A 89 -3.81 5.33 13.24
CA ASP A 89 -3.09 6.60 13.04
C ASP A 89 -2.26 6.63 11.74
N GLY A 90 -2.30 5.57 10.94
CA GLY A 90 -1.52 5.47 9.72
C GLY A 90 -0.14 4.84 9.92
N THR A 91 0.21 4.39 11.12
CA THR A 91 1.50 3.72 11.39
C THR A 91 1.45 2.22 11.14
N VAL A 92 2.60 1.65 10.76
CA VAL A 92 2.80 0.21 10.58
C VAL A 92 4.18 -0.21 11.08
N SER A 93 4.30 -1.40 11.66
CA SER A 93 5.58 -1.91 12.16
C SER A 93 5.68 -3.44 12.09
N ALA A 94 6.91 -3.95 12.11
CA ALA A 94 7.20 -5.35 12.40
C ALA A 94 8.18 -5.44 13.57
N GLY A 95 7.64 -5.26 14.79
CA GLY A 95 8.43 -5.24 16.02
C GLY A 95 9.59 -4.23 15.92
N ASN A 96 10.80 -4.69 16.21
CA ASN A 96 12.03 -3.88 16.15
C ASN A 96 12.79 -4.02 14.82
N LEU A 97 12.20 -4.64 13.79
CA LEU A 97 12.87 -4.82 12.49
C LEU A 97 12.73 -3.57 11.62
N TRP A 98 11.53 -2.99 11.57
CA TRP A 98 11.24 -1.79 10.81
C TRP A 98 9.96 -1.12 11.29
N HIS A 99 9.85 0.17 11.00
CA HIS A 99 8.66 0.99 11.21
C HIS A 99 8.34 1.79 9.96
N GLY A 100 7.10 2.20 9.81
CA GLY A 100 6.66 2.90 8.62
C GLY A 100 5.28 3.53 8.75
N VAL A 101 4.80 4.01 7.62
CA VAL A 101 3.47 4.57 7.46
C VAL A 101 2.74 3.87 6.32
N TRP A 102 1.42 3.79 6.44
CA TRP A 102 0.55 3.31 5.39
C TRP A 102 -0.41 4.42 4.94
N LYS A 103 -0.76 4.40 3.65
CA LYS A 103 -1.69 5.34 3.05
C LYS A 103 -2.72 4.58 2.24
N ARG A 104 -4.00 4.97 2.40
CA ARG A 104 -5.09 4.41 1.61
C ARG A 104 -4.91 4.78 0.12
N LYS A 105 -5.00 3.80 -0.76
CA LYS A 105 -5.11 4.01 -2.22
C LYS A 105 -6.54 3.76 -2.71
N SER A 106 -7.17 2.70 -2.23
CA SER A 106 -8.58 2.36 -2.51
C SER A 106 -9.18 1.59 -1.32
N ASP A 107 -10.30 0.89 -1.52
CA ASP A 107 -11.00 0.16 -0.43
C ASP A 107 -10.28 -1.08 0.02
N ASN A 108 -9.63 -1.75 -0.92
CA ASN A 108 -8.89 -2.97 -0.68
C ASN A 108 -7.39 -2.78 -0.94
N LYS A 109 -6.90 -1.55 -1.04
CA LYS A 109 -5.50 -1.28 -1.36
C LYS A 109 -4.91 -0.15 -0.53
N ILE A 110 -3.72 -0.39 0.00
CA ILE A 110 -2.89 0.62 0.68
C ILE A 110 -1.48 0.62 0.08
N SER A 111 -0.78 1.75 0.16
CA SER A 111 0.67 1.84 0.02
C SER A 111 1.31 1.83 1.39
N VAL A 112 2.46 1.17 1.52
CA VAL A 112 3.23 1.06 2.76
C VAL A 112 4.66 1.51 2.50
N PHE A 113 5.15 2.43 3.32
CA PHE A 113 6.51 2.97 3.26
C PHE A 113 7.20 2.70 4.58
N ILE A 114 8.33 1.99 4.56
CA ILE A 114 9.04 1.56 5.77
C ILE A 114 10.49 2.05 5.78
N ARG A 115 11.04 2.09 6.98
CA ARG A 115 12.47 2.28 7.23
C ARG A 115 12.95 1.13 8.12
N MET A 116 14.05 0.51 7.73
CA MET A 116 14.69 -0.54 8.52
C MET A 116 15.33 0.07 9.77
N ASN A 117 15.14 -0.58 10.92
CA ASN A 117 15.72 -0.11 12.17
C ASN A 117 17.24 -0.21 12.13
N GLY A 118 17.92 0.82 12.67
CA GLY A 118 19.38 0.92 12.62
C GLY A 118 19.97 1.17 11.23
N SER A 119 19.14 1.45 10.22
CA SER A 119 19.60 1.70 8.84
C SER A 119 18.96 2.95 8.22
N SER A 120 19.60 3.46 7.17
CA SER A 120 19.03 4.46 6.24
C SER A 120 18.19 3.82 5.13
N THR A 121 18.22 2.49 5.00
CA THR A 121 17.45 1.74 4.00
C THR A 121 15.95 1.98 4.19
N ARG A 122 15.30 2.34 3.08
CA ARG A 122 13.85 2.50 2.97
C ARG A 122 13.31 1.46 2.01
N ASP A 123 12.05 1.07 2.22
CA ASP A 123 11.34 0.18 1.30
C ASP A 123 9.89 0.65 1.10
N GLU A 124 9.32 0.31 -0.04
CA GLU A 124 7.94 0.58 -0.39
C GLU A 124 7.30 -0.67 -1.01
N PHE A 125 6.07 -0.95 -0.59
CA PHE A 125 5.24 -1.99 -1.19
C PHE A 125 3.76 -1.64 -1.09
N GLU A 126 2.95 -2.28 -1.91
CA GLU A 126 1.49 -2.15 -1.88
C GLU A 126 0.90 -3.34 -1.16
N VAL A 127 -0.19 -3.16 -0.41
CA VAL A 127 -0.96 -4.26 0.17
C VAL A 127 -2.35 -4.27 -0.46
N LYS A 128 -2.75 -5.42 -1.01
CA LYS A 128 -4.10 -5.66 -1.53
C LYS A 128 -4.82 -6.67 -0.63
N PHE A 129 -5.91 -6.22 -0.01
CA PHE A 129 -6.78 -7.05 0.82
C PHE A 129 -7.65 -7.93 -0.07
N ILE A 130 -7.59 -9.23 0.17
CA ILE A 130 -8.43 -10.24 -0.50
C ILE A 130 -9.72 -10.42 0.31
N SER A 131 -9.61 -10.39 1.64
CA SER A 131 -10.72 -10.47 2.58
C SER A 131 -10.38 -9.67 3.85
N PRO A 132 -11.31 -9.54 4.82
CA PRO A 132 -11.00 -8.92 6.13
C PRO A 132 -9.90 -9.64 6.93
N SER A 133 -9.54 -10.87 6.55
CA SER A 133 -8.58 -11.73 7.23
C SER A 133 -7.38 -12.15 6.37
N LYS A 134 -7.30 -11.71 5.10
CA LYS A 134 -6.21 -12.08 4.18
C LYS A 134 -5.80 -10.90 3.29
N PHE A 135 -4.49 -10.75 3.08
CA PHE A 135 -3.96 -9.85 2.06
C PHE A 135 -2.76 -10.44 1.32
N THR A 136 -2.37 -9.77 0.24
CA THR A 136 -1.07 -9.98 -0.44
C THR A 136 -0.35 -8.65 -0.56
N ALA A 137 0.93 -8.62 -0.15
CA ALA A 137 1.80 -7.48 -0.38
C ALA A 137 2.49 -7.64 -1.74
N PHE A 138 2.62 -6.56 -2.49
CA PHE A 138 3.22 -6.51 -3.82
C PHE A 138 4.35 -5.51 -3.85
N LYS A 139 5.48 -5.92 -4.45
CA LYS A 139 6.62 -5.06 -4.71
C LYS A 139 6.93 -5.13 -6.20
N ASN A 140 7.01 -3.97 -6.86
CA ASN A 140 7.22 -3.88 -8.31
C ASN A 140 6.23 -4.75 -9.12
N GLY A 141 4.96 -4.79 -8.70
CA GLY A 141 3.91 -5.59 -9.34
C GLY A 141 3.93 -7.09 -9.04
N GLN A 142 4.96 -7.60 -8.36
CA GLN A 142 5.09 -9.02 -8.01
C GLN A 142 4.68 -9.27 -6.56
N ALA A 143 4.11 -10.45 -6.30
CA ALA A 143 3.78 -10.86 -4.93
C ALA A 143 5.07 -10.94 -4.10
N TYR A 144 5.09 -10.22 -2.99
CA TYR A 144 6.20 -10.12 -2.06
C TYR A 144 5.92 -10.90 -0.76
N ARG A 145 4.71 -10.78 -0.22
CA ARG A 145 4.27 -11.49 1.00
C ARG A 145 2.82 -11.93 0.90
N TYR A 146 2.50 -13.05 1.54
CA TYR A 146 1.13 -13.39 1.88
C TYR A 146 0.90 -13.15 3.37
N ALA A 147 -0.32 -12.77 3.74
CA ALA A 147 -0.64 -12.52 5.13
C ALA A 147 -2.03 -13.03 5.52
N VAL A 148 -2.11 -13.47 6.77
CA VAL A 148 -3.35 -13.83 7.45
C VAL A 148 -3.46 -13.06 8.76
N ARG A 149 -4.68 -12.65 9.10
CA ARG A 149 -4.94 -11.93 10.33
C ARG A 149 -4.85 -12.87 11.54
N LYS A 150 -4.22 -12.41 12.62
CA LYS A 150 -4.18 -13.09 13.91
C LYS A 150 -5.29 -12.56 14.83
#